data_AF-A0A3D3KPK7-F1
#
_entry.id   AF-A0A3D3KPK7-F1
#
_cell.length_a   1.000
_cell.length_b   1.000
_cell.length_c   1.000
_cell.angle_alpha   90.00
_cell.angle_beta   90.00
_cell.angle_gamma   90.00
#
_symmetry.space_group_name_H-M   'P 1'
#
loop_
_entity.id
_entity.type
_entity.pdbx_description
1 polymer ?
#
loop_
_entity_poly.entity_id
_entity_poly.type
_entity_poly.pdbx_seq_one_letter_code
_entity_poly.pdbx_strand_id
1 'polypeptide(L)'
;MDSNVLIIAGATIGGALAGGGIAFGVAIWRERYKENKIKEGLINLLINDVGSLLKLYDELIGENVKQHDEKEIFTSYLVVKQDYFSVFDNNSDRLSYLDDETSKLLIQFYNRAKAHIDTIVRYGKHFEDYRNLPPSIEYMGDIMRREREANYLRTLFKFIRDNHFELEEMALETLLALKKQSKKYKKNYKSG
;
A
#
# COMPACT_ATOMS: atom_id res chain seq x y z
N MET A 1 -24.41 59.28 37.97
CA MET A 1 -23.59 58.25 37.29
C MET A 1 -23.87 58.40 35.82
N ASP A 2 -22.88 58.90 35.08
CA ASP A 2 -23.05 59.34 33.70
C ASP A 2 -23.27 58.17 32.74
N SER A 3 -24.29 58.30 31.91
CA SER A 3 -24.72 57.36 30.87
C SER A 3 -23.57 56.92 29.95
N ASN A 4 -22.54 57.76 29.82
CA ASN A 4 -21.36 57.51 29.00
C ASN A 4 -20.43 56.41 29.56
N VAL A 5 -20.40 56.22 30.88
CA VAL A 5 -19.55 55.19 31.53
C VAL A 5 -20.11 53.78 31.29
N LEU A 6 -21.45 53.65 31.26
CA LEU A 6 -22.13 52.38 30.98
C LEU A 6 -21.97 51.93 29.52
N ILE A 7 -21.95 52.88 28.57
CA ILE A 7 -21.75 52.59 27.14
C ILE A 7 -20.31 52.13 26.86
N ILE A 8 -19.32 52.79 27.47
CA ILE A 8 -17.89 52.42 27.32
C ILE A 8 -17.61 51.05 27.97
N ALA A 9 -18.17 50.76 29.14
CA ALA A 9 -18.03 49.46 29.78
C ALA A 9 -18.68 48.32 28.96
N GLY A 10 -19.87 48.55 28.39
CA GLY A 10 -20.55 47.58 27.53
C GLY A 10 -19.81 47.30 26.21
N ALA A 11 -19.25 48.34 25.57
CA ALA A 11 -18.47 48.18 24.34
C ALA A 11 -17.15 47.41 24.57
N THR A 12 -16.52 47.61 25.73
CA THR A 12 -15.25 46.93 26.07
C THR A 12 -15.46 45.45 26.36
N ILE A 13 -16.55 45.08 27.05
CA ILE A 13 -16.92 43.69 27.33
C ILE A 13 -17.38 42.97 26.06
N GLY A 14 -18.16 43.64 25.20
CA GLY A 14 -18.58 43.11 23.90
C GLY A 14 -17.40 42.86 22.95
N GLY A 15 -16.43 43.78 22.89
CA GLY A 15 -15.21 43.64 22.09
C GLY A 15 -14.29 42.51 22.58
N ALA A 16 -14.16 42.31 23.90
CA ALA A 16 -13.36 41.24 24.47
C ALA A 16 -13.96 39.84 24.23
N LEU A 17 -15.29 39.70 24.32
CA LEU A 17 -15.98 38.44 24.03
C LEU A 17 -15.96 38.09 22.54
N ALA A 18 -16.16 39.09 21.65
CA ALA A 18 -16.04 38.90 20.21
C ALA A 18 -14.60 38.56 19.79
N GLY A 19 -13.59 39.26 20.35
CA GLY A 19 -12.17 38.98 20.10
C GLY A 19 -11.72 37.61 20.62
N GLY A 20 -12.20 37.20 21.80
CA GLY A 20 -11.94 35.88 22.37
C GLY A 20 -12.55 34.74 21.54
N GLY A 21 -13.78 34.92 21.04
CA GLY A 21 -14.45 33.96 20.15
C GLY A 21 -13.73 33.79 18.81
N ILE A 22 -13.25 34.89 18.22
CA ILE A 22 -12.48 34.85 16.97
C ILE A 22 -11.12 34.17 17.20
N ALA A 23 -10.40 34.51 18.27
CA ALA A 23 -9.11 33.88 18.59
C ALA A 23 -9.24 32.37 18.83
N PHE A 24 -10.28 31.95 19.56
CA PHE A 24 -10.59 30.54 19.80
C PHE A 24 -10.98 29.81 18.52
N GLY A 25 -11.80 30.43 17.67
CA GLY A 25 -12.15 29.90 16.34
C GLY A 25 -10.91 29.71 15.44
N VAL A 26 -9.99 30.68 15.42
CA VAL A 26 -8.73 30.59 14.68
C VAL A 26 -7.81 29.51 15.23
N ALA A 27 -7.76 29.31 16.55
CA ALA A 27 -6.96 28.26 17.17
C ALA A 27 -7.48 26.86 16.79
N ILE A 28 -8.79 26.62 16.91
CA ILE A 28 -9.43 25.37 16.49
C ILE A 28 -9.23 25.13 14.99
N TRP A 29 -9.39 26.18 14.18
CA TRP A 29 -9.19 26.07 12.74
C TRP A 29 -7.75 25.69 12.38
N ARG A 30 -6.74 26.28 13.05
CA ARG A 30 -5.33 25.94 12.86
C ARG A 30 -5.01 24.50 13.25
N GLU A 31 -5.56 24.00 14.36
CA GLU A 31 -5.37 22.61 14.78
C GLU A 31 -5.98 21.64 13.78
N ARG A 32 -7.23 21.87 13.39
CA ARG A 32 -7.91 21.07 12.35
C ARG A 32 -7.16 21.12 11.02
N TYR A 33 -6.60 22.27 10.67
CA TYR A 33 -5.79 22.42 9.46
C TYR A 33 -4.51 21.57 9.50
N LYS A 34 -3.77 21.62 10.62
CA LYS A 34 -2.57 20.80 10.81
C LYS A 34 -2.89 19.31 10.76
N GLU A 35 -3.94 18.90 11.47
CA GLU A 35 -4.37 17.49 11.51
C GLU A 35 -4.76 16.99 10.12
N ASN A 36 -5.55 17.77 9.37
CA ASN A 36 -5.94 17.40 8.01
C ASN A 36 -4.75 17.35 7.05
N LYS A 37 -3.77 18.25 7.20
CA LYS A 37 -2.53 18.23 6.40
C LYS A 37 -1.70 16.98 6.68
N ILE A 38 -1.65 16.52 7.93
CA ILE A 38 -0.99 15.27 8.32
C ILE A 38 -1.72 14.07 7.67
N LYS A 39 -3.05 14.03 7.77
CA LYS A 39 -3.88 12.97 7.15
C LYS A 39 -3.69 12.93 5.63
N GLU A 40 -3.73 14.07 4.97
CA GLU A 40 -3.47 14.17 3.53
C GLU A 40 -2.05 13.70 3.17
N GLY A 41 -1.05 14.13 3.95
CA GLY A 41 0.33 13.71 3.77
C GLY A 41 0.51 12.20 3.86
N LEU A 42 -0.10 11.57 4.87
CA LEU A 42 -0.09 10.11 5.03
C LEU A 42 -0.77 9.41 3.84
N ILE A 43 -1.96 9.84 3.43
CA ILE A 43 -2.67 9.20 2.32
C ILE A 43 -1.86 9.31 1.03
N ASN A 44 -1.26 10.47 0.75
CA ASN A 44 -0.41 10.63 -0.42
C ASN A 44 0.86 9.78 -0.36
N LEU A 45 1.46 9.62 0.84
CA LEU A 45 2.57 8.69 1.05
C LEU A 45 2.17 7.25 0.70
N LEU A 46 1.03 6.78 1.23
CA LEU A 46 0.50 5.44 0.96
C LEU A 46 0.15 5.22 -0.52
N ILE A 47 -0.40 6.22 -1.20
CA ILE A 47 -0.65 6.16 -2.65
C ILE A 47 0.66 5.94 -3.42
N ASN A 48 1.70 6.72 -3.08
CA ASN A 48 2.99 6.61 -3.73
C ASN A 48 3.67 5.27 -3.41
N ASP A 49 3.52 4.77 -2.18
CA ASP A 49 4.12 3.50 -1.76
C ASP A 49 3.51 2.32 -2.52
N VAL A 50 2.18 2.18 -2.52
CA VAL A 50 1.47 1.13 -3.27
C VAL A 50 1.84 1.19 -4.75
N GLY A 51 1.83 2.39 -5.35
CA GLY A 51 2.19 2.56 -6.76
C GLY A 51 3.65 2.21 -7.07
N SER A 52 4.58 2.55 -6.19
CA SER A 52 6.00 2.24 -6.37
C SER A 52 6.27 0.75 -6.20
N LEU A 53 5.60 0.10 -5.25
CA LEU A 53 5.69 -1.35 -5.04
C LEU A 53 5.21 -2.12 -6.26
N LEU A 54 4.06 -1.74 -6.83
CA LEU A 54 3.53 -2.40 -8.01
C LEU A 54 4.47 -2.24 -9.21
N LYS A 55 4.95 -1.01 -9.43
CA LYS A 55 5.92 -0.73 -10.50
C LYS A 55 7.21 -1.54 -10.34
N LEU A 56 7.78 -1.57 -9.14
CA LEU A 56 8.98 -2.35 -8.88
C LEU A 56 8.74 -3.84 -9.09
N TYR A 57 7.59 -4.35 -8.64
CA TYR A 57 7.19 -5.73 -8.89
C TYR A 57 7.10 -6.05 -10.39
N ASP A 58 6.48 -5.18 -11.18
CA ASP A 58 6.36 -5.34 -12.63
C ASP A 58 7.73 -5.33 -13.33
N GLU A 59 8.61 -4.42 -12.94
CA GLU A 59 9.98 -4.32 -13.47
C GLU A 59 10.83 -5.55 -13.16
N LEU A 60 10.63 -6.19 -12.00
CA LEU A 60 11.43 -7.35 -11.59
C LEU A 60 10.87 -8.67 -12.11
N ILE A 61 9.55 -8.85 -12.07
CA ILE A 61 8.89 -10.14 -12.33
C ILE A 61 7.59 -10.01 -13.10
N GLY A 62 6.76 -9.00 -12.83
CA GLY A 62 5.38 -8.98 -13.33
C GLY A 62 5.28 -9.09 -14.85
N GLU A 63 6.14 -8.38 -15.58
CA GLU A 63 6.18 -8.49 -17.05
C GLU A 63 6.55 -9.90 -17.53
N ASN A 64 7.54 -10.52 -16.89
CA ASN A 64 7.94 -11.90 -17.22
C ASN A 64 6.81 -12.89 -16.91
N VAL A 65 6.03 -12.68 -15.84
CA VAL A 65 4.88 -13.53 -15.48
C VAL A 65 3.76 -13.44 -16.53
N LYS A 66 3.49 -12.24 -17.07
CA LYS A 66 2.45 -12.02 -18.09
C LYS A 66 2.78 -12.69 -19.43
N GLN A 67 4.05 -12.70 -19.80
CA GLN A 67 4.50 -13.13 -21.13
C GLN A 67 4.90 -14.61 -21.21
N HIS A 68 4.99 -15.30 -20.07
CA HIS A 68 5.50 -16.67 -20.01
C HIS A 68 4.50 -17.73 -20.49
N ASP A 69 4.98 -18.69 -21.29
CA ASP A 69 4.19 -19.86 -21.71
C ASP A 69 4.04 -20.85 -20.56
N GLU A 70 2.80 -21.22 -20.21
CA GLU A 70 2.47 -22.20 -19.17
C GLU A 70 3.15 -23.56 -19.34
N LYS A 71 3.55 -23.92 -20.56
CA LYS A 71 4.19 -25.20 -20.85
C LYS A 71 5.67 -25.21 -20.45
N GLU A 72 6.30 -24.05 -20.39
CA GLU A 72 7.71 -23.89 -20.08
C GLU A 72 7.93 -23.68 -18.57
N ILE A 73 9.13 -24.03 -18.10
CA ILE A 73 9.52 -23.73 -16.71
C ILE A 73 9.87 -22.25 -16.64
N PHE A 74 9.23 -21.51 -15.75
CA PHE A 74 9.53 -20.11 -15.52
C PHE A 74 10.93 -19.95 -14.93
N THR A 75 11.81 -19.22 -15.60
CA THR A 75 13.23 -19.14 -15.22
C THR A 75 13.59 -17.84 -14.49
N SER A 76 12.70 -16.85 -14.52
CA SER A 76 12.90 -15.61 -13.78
C SER A 76 12.56 -15.80 -12.31
N TYR A 77 13.42 -15.33 -11.41
CA TYR A 77 13.12 -15.36 -9.98
C TYR A 77 13.71 -14.14 -9.29
N LEU A 78 13.09 -13.75 -8.17
CA LEU A 78 13.44 -12.54 -7.43
C LEU A 78 14.23 -12.91 -6.19
N VAL A 79 15.44 -12.35 -6.10
CA VAL A 79 16.25 -12.43 -4.89
C VAL A 79 15.89 -11.24 -4.03
N VAL A 80 14.98 -11.43 -3.08
CA VAL A 80 14.61 -10.38 -2.12
C VAL A 80 15.84 -10.08 -1.24
N LYS A 81 16.40 -8.88 -1.37
CA LYS A 81 17.53 -8.42 -0.53
C LYS A 81 17.15 -7.25 0.39
N GLN A 82 15.97 -6.65 0.22
CA GLN A 82 15.55 -5.44 0.92
C GLN A 82 14.14 -5.58 1.50
N ASP A 83 13.85 -4.79 2.53
CA ASP A 83 12.52 -4.66 3.12
C ASP A 83 11.66 -3.69 2.31
N TYR A 84 10.92 -4.22 1.34
CA TYR A 84 10.07 -3.44 0.45
C TYR A 84 8.84 -2.84 1.15
N PHE A 85 8.43 -3.35 2.32
CA PHE A 85 7.14 -3.00 2.94
C PHE A 85 7.25 -2.03 4.12
N SER A 86 8.45 -1.47 4.33
CA SER A 86 8.77 -0.61 5.46
C SER A 86 7.87 0.61 5.63
N VAL A 87 7.38 1.22 4.55
CA VAL A 87 6.49 2.39 4.65
C VAL A 87 5.16 2.04 5.30
N PHE A 88 4.55 0.92 4.91
CA PHE A 88 3.33 0.42 5.55
C PHE A 88 3.58 0.02 7.01
N ASP A 89 4.62 -0.77 7.25
CA ASP A 89 4.91 -1.28 8.59
C ASP A 89 5.18 -0.13 9.59
N ASN A 90 5.92 0.89 9.16
CA ASN A 90 6.25 2.07 9.98
C ASN A 90 5.11 3.07 10.17
N ASN A 91 3.99 2.94 9.43
CA ASN A 91 2.83 3.83 9.56
C ASN A 91 1.55 3.07 9.91
N SER A 92 1.67 1.81 10.34
CA SER A 92 0.55 0.94 10.69
C SER A 92 -0.31 1.48 11.84
N ASP A 93 0.28 2.22 12.78
CA ASP A 93 -0.39 2.92 13.87
C ASP A 93 -1.31 4.06 13.39
N ARG A 94 -0.99 4.63 12.22
CA ARG A 94 -1.72 5.77 11.63
C ARG A 94 -2.79 5.35 10.63
N LEU A 95 -3.02 4.05 10.44
CA LEU A 95 -4.10 3.55 9.60
C LEU A 95 -5.48 3.97 10.10
N SER A 96 -5.61 4.33 11.38
CA SER A 96 -6.81 4.94 11.96
C SER A 96 -7.24 6.27 11.30
N TYR A 97 -6.38 6.88 10.49
CA TYR A 97 -6.73 8.07 9.68
C TYR A 97 -7.44 7.72 8.37
N LEU A 98 -7.43 6.44 7.98
CA LEU A 98 -8.19 5.93 6.85
C LEU A 98 -9.62 5.60 7.29
N ASP A 99 -10.57 5.61 6.36
CA ASP A 99 -11.87 4.99 6.65
C ASP A 99 -11.74 3.46 6.71
N ASP A 100 -12.66 2.81 7.42
CA ASP A 100 -12.60 1.37 7.70
C ASP A 100 -12.45 0.51 6.44
N GLU A 101 -13.12 0.89 5.34
CA GLU A 101 -13.06 0.17 4.08
C GLU A 101 -11.69 0.34 3.42
N THR A 102 -11.19 1.57 3.32
CA THR A 102 -9.87 1.87 2.75
C THR A 102 -8.76 1.22 3.58
N SER A 103 -8.85 1.24 4.91
CA SER A 103 -7.89 0.56 5.79
C SER A 103 -7.88 -0.95 5.57
N LYS A 104 -9.06 -1.58 5.41
CA LYS A 104 -9.15 -3.03 5.16
C LYS A 104 -8.51 -3.41 3.83
N LEU A 105 -8.84 -2.68 2.76
CA LEU A 105 -8.26 -2.90 1.43
C LEU A 105 -6.73 -2.79 1.47
N LEU A 106 -6.21 -1.75 2.11
CA LEU A 106 -4.77 -1.55 2.26
C LEU A 106 -4.10 -2.72 2.99
N ILE A 107 -4.63 -3.11 4.15
CA ILE A 107 -4.09 -4.24 4.92
C ILE A 107 -4.12 -5.54 4.11
N GLN A 108 -5.23 -5.81 3.43
CA GLN A 108 -5.37 -7.00 2.58
C GLN A 108 -4.37 -7.00 1.44
N PHE A 109 -4.20 -5.87 0.74
CA PHE A 109 -3.21 -5.71 -0.32
C PHE A 109 -1.79 -6.00 0.19
N TYR A 110 -1.35 -5.39 1.30
CA TYR A 110 -0.01 -5.62 1.83
C TYR A 110 0.23 -7.06 2.26
N ASN A 111 -0.76 -7.68 2.92
CA ASN A 111 -0.65 -9.09 3.31
C ASN A 111 -0.56 -10.01 2.09
N ARG A 112 -1.36 -9.74 1.05
CA ARG A 112 -1.35 -10.50 -0.20
C ARG A 112 -0.02 -10.31 -0.94
N ALA A 113 0.48 -9.09 -1.02
CA ALA A 113 1.76 -8.75 -1.62
C ALA A 113 2.92 -9.47 -0.93
N LYS A 114 2.98 -9.45 0.41
CA LYS A 114 3.97 -10.17 1.21
C LYS A 114 3.94 -11.67 0.92
N ALA A 115 2.75 -12.29 0.99
CA ALA A 115 2.59 -13.71 0.71
C ALA A 115 2.94 -14.10 -0.73
N HIS A 116 2.69 -13.20 -1.69
CA HIS A 116 3.04 -13.39 -3.10
C HIS A 116 4.56 -13.38 -3.31
N ILE A 117 5.24 -12.37 -2.75
CA ILE A 117 6.71 -12.29 -2.76
C ILE A 117 7.34 -13.52 -2.11
N ASP A 118 6.82 -13.97 -0.96
CA ASP A 118 7.31 -15.20 -0.31
C ASP A 118 7.15 -16.43 -1.21
N THR A 119 6.07 -16.51 -1.98
CA THR A 119 5.81 -17.60 -2.91
C THR A 119 6.80 -17.58 -4.07
N ILE A 120 7.09 -16.40 -4.61
CA ILE A 120 8.12 -16.21 -5.63
C ILE A 120 9.51 -16.59 -5.10
N VAL A 121 9.85 -16.20 -3.87
CA VAL A 121 11.13 -16.57 -3.26
C VAL A 121 11.23 -18.08 -3.07
N ARG A 122 10.15 -18.73 -2.61
CA ARG A 122 10.08 -20.20 -2.53
C ARG A 122 10.25 -20.84 -3.91
N TYR A 123 9.59 -20.31 -4.93
CA TYR A 123 9.75 -20.77 -6.31
C TYR A 123 11.21 -20.70 -6.76
N GLY A 124 11.89 -19.57 -6.53
CA GLY A 124 13.31 -19.42 -6.87
C GLY A 124 14.20 -20.47 -6.21
N LYS A 125 13.95 -20.83 -4.95
CA LYS A 125 14.68 -21.91 -4.26
C LYS A 125 14.47 -23.27 -4.94
N HIS A 126 13.21 -23.63 -5.22
CA HIS A 126 12.91 -24.89 -5.91
C HIS A 126 13.45 -24.92 -7.34
N PHE A 127 13.45 -23.79 -8.04
CA PHE A 127 14.04 -23.68 -9.37
C PHE A 127 15.55 -23.92 -9.35
N GLU A 128 16.26 -23.38 -8.35
CA GLU A 128 17.68 -23.65 -8.15
C GLU A 128 17.94 -25.13 -7.84
N ASP A 129 17.13 -25.76 -6.98
CA ASP A 129 17.23 -27.19 -6.70
C ASP A 129 17.02 -28.04 -7.97
N TYR A 130 16.03 -27.70 -8.78
CA TYR A 130 15.78 -28.34 -10.09
C TYR A 130 16.96 -28.17 -11.05
N ARG A 131 17.53 -26.96 -11.12
CA ARG A 131 18.69 -26.65 -11.97
C ARG A 131 19.93 -27.46 -11.56
N ASN A 132 20.10 -27.69 -10.26
CA ASN A 132 21.23 -28.41 -9.69
C ASN A 132 21.09 -29.95 -9.75
N LEU A 133 19.96 -30.47 -10.25
CA LEU A 133 19.84 -31.91 -10.50
C LEU A 133 20.90 -32.34 -11.53
N PRO A 134 21.48 -33.55 -11.42
CA PRO A 134 22.40 -34.08 -12.42
C PRO A 134 21.66 -34.34 -13.74
N PRO A 135 22.25 -34.07 -14.91
CA PRO A 135 21.62 -34.38 -16.20
C PRO A 135 21.22 -35.85 -16.22
N SER A 136 19.97 -36.14 -16.58
CA SER A 136 19.33 -37.45 -16.39
C SER A 136 19.75 -38.46 -17.44
N ILE A 137 21.05 -38.77 -17.50
CA ILE A 137 21.61 -39.63 -18.56
C ILE A 137 21.74 -41.09 -18.09
N GLU A 138 21.66 -41.36 -16.77
CA GLU A 138 22.15 -42.64 -16.23
C GLU A 138 21.06 -43.56 -15.65
N TYR A 139 19.96 -43.04 -15.08
CA TYR A 139 18.90 -43.85 -14.47
C TYR A 139 17.48 -43.33 -14.70
N MET A 140 16.51 -44.24 -14.93
CA MET A 140 15.08 -43.93 -15.05
C MET A 140 14.54 -43.17 -13.83
N GLY A 141 15.07 -43.46 -12.63
CA GLY A 141 14.71 -42.75 -11.39
C GLY A 141 15.02 -41.24 -11.45
N ASP A 142 16.11 -40.85 -12.12
CA ASP A 142 16.52 -39.45 -12.26
C ASP A 142 15.66 -38.71 -13.29
N ILE A 143 15.28 -39.37 -14.39
CA ILE A 143 14.31 -38.85 -15.36
C ILE A 143 12.97 -38.56 -14.67
N MET A 144 12.46 -39.54 -13.91
CA MET A 144 11.20 -39.37 -13.17
C MET A 144 11.30 -38.29 -12.09
N ARG A 145 12.46 -38.16 -11.41
CA ARG A 145 12.68 -37.10 -10.44
C ARG A 145 12.65 -35.72 -11.10
N ARG A 146 13.37 -35.53 -12.21
CA ARG A 146 13.36 -34.27 -12.97
C ARG A 146 11.95 -33.90 -13.44
N GLU A 147 11.20 -34.85 -13.99
CA GLU A 147 9.86 -34.57 -14.48
C GLU A 147 8.89 -34.22 -13.34
N ARG A 148 9.03 -34.84 -12.15
CA ARG A 148 8.24 -34.46 -10.97
C ARG A 148 8.54 -33.02 -10.52
N GLU A 149 9.82 -32.66 -10.44
CA GLU A 149 10.22 -31.31 -10.05
C GLU A 149 9.78 -30.26 -11.09
N ALA A 150 9.90 -30.57 -12.39
CA ALA A 150 9.40 -29.72 -13.46
C ALA A 150 7.88 -29.50 -13.36
N ASN A 151 7.10 -30.55 -13.10
CA ASN A 151 5.65 -30.44 -12.93
C ASN A 151 5.26 -29.67 -11.65
N TYR A 152 6.02 -29.83 -10.58
CA TYR A 152 5.85 -29.03 -9.37
C TYR A 152 6.09 -27.54 -9.64
N LEU A 153 7.18 -27.20 -10.34
CA LEU A 153 7.47 -25.82 -10.75
C LEU A 153 6.39 -25.24 -11.65
N ARG A 154 5.90 -25.98 -12.65
CA ARG A 154 4.77 -25.53 -13.50
C ARG A 154 3.51 -25.23 -12.67
N THR A 155 3.19 -26.08 -11.70
CA THR A 155 2.04 -25.89 -10.81
C THR A 155 2.21 -24.65 -9.92
N LEU A 156 3.40 -24.48 -9.34
CA LEU A 156 3.70 -23.33 -8.49
C LEU A 156 3.72 -22.02 -9.30
N PHE A 157 4.24 -22.05 -10.53
CA PHE A 157 4.19 -20.91 -11.44
C PHE A 157 2.75 -20.51 -11.79
N LYS A 158 1.89 -21.48 -12.09
CA LYS A 158 0.47 -21.21 -12.32
C LYS A 158 -0.16 -20.45 -11.13
N PHE A 159 0.13 -20.89 -9.91
CA PHE A 159 -0.34 -20.20 -8.70
C PHE A 159 0.24 -18.78 -8.56
N ILE A 160 1.52 -18.57 -8.90
CA ILE A 160 2.13 -17.23 -8.95
C ILE A 160 1.41 -16.35 -9.97
N ARG A 161 1.14 -16.87 -11.16
CA ARG A 161 0.48 -16.11 -12.21
C ARG A 161 -0.98 -15.76 -11.85
N ASP A 162 -1.72 -16.70 -11.29
CA ASP A 162 -3.10 -16.45 -10.86
C ASP A 162 -3.13 -15.39 -9.75
N ASN A 163 -2.22 -15.49 -8.77
CA ASN A 163 -2.08 -14.48 -7.71
C ASN A 163 -1.62 -13.11 -8.23
N HIS A 164 -0.84 -13.07 -9.32
CA HIS A 164 -0.35 -11.82 -9.89
C HIS A 164 -1.51 -10.94 -10.36
N PHE A 165 -2.48 -11.50 -11.09
CA PHE A 165 -3.63 -10.73 -11.57
C PHE A 165 -4.53 -10.27 -10.41
N GLU A 166 -4.75 -11.13 -9.42
CA GLU A 166 -5.47 -10.75 -8.20
C GLU A 166 -4.76 -9.61 -7.45
N LEU A 167 -3.42 -9.67 -7.36
CA LEU A 167 -2.64 -8.63 -6.70
C LEU A 167 -2.70 -7.29 -7.45
N GLU A 168 -2.66 -7.30 -8.79
CA GLU A 168 -2.84 -6.09 -9.60
C GLU A 168 -4.22 -5.46 -9.37
N GLU A 169 -5.28 -6.27 -9.37
CA GLU A 169 -6.64 -5.81 -9.10
C GLU A 169 -6.76 -5.18 -7.71
N MET A 170 -6.29 -5.89 -6.67
CA MET A 170 -6.28 -5.38 -5.30
C MET A 170 -5.47 -4.09 -5.15
N ALA A 171 -4.34 -3.97 -5.86
CA ALA A 171 -3.53 -2.75 -5.85
C ALA A 171 -4.30 -1.58 -6.47
N LEU A 172 -4.98 -1.79 -7.60
CA LEU A 172 -5.78 -0.77 -8.27
C LEU A 172 -6.97 -0.34 -7.41
N GLU A 173 -7.69 -1.28 -6.80
CA GLU A 173 -8.79 -0.98 -5.86
C GLU A 173 -8.31 -0.15 -4.67
N THR A 174 -7.20 -0.56 -4.06
CA THR A 174 -6.57 0.15 -2.94
C THR A 174 -6.17 1.57 -3.33
N LEU A 175 -5.53 1.74 -4.50
CA LEU A 175 -5.15 3.06 -5.02
C LEU A 175 -6.38 3.95 -5.30
N LEU A 176 -7.45 3.37 -5.83
CA LEU A 176 -8.70 4.10 -6.08
C LEU A 176 -9.34 4.57 -4.77
N ALA A 177 -9.41 3.70 -3.76
CA ALA A 177 -9.93 4.04 -2.42
C ALA A 177 -9.13 5.16 -1.77
N LEU A 178 -7.79 5.03 -1.72
CA LEU A 178 -6.90 6.07 -1.19
C LEU A 178 -7.04 7.41 -1.94
N LYS A 179 -7.09 7.38 -3.28
CA LYS A 179 -7.27 8.60 -4.10
C LYS A 179 -8.63 9.26 -3.84
N LYS A 180 -9.70 8.47 -3.69
CA LYS A 180 -11.05 8.97 -3.35
C LYS A 180 -11.04 9.63 -1.98
N GLN A 181 -10.41 9.01 -0.99
CA GLN A 181 -10.31 9.56 0.35
C GLN A 181 -9.45 10.85 0.38
N SER A 182 -8.30 10.88 -0.32
CA SER A 182 -7.45 12.07 -0.50
C SER A 182 -8.24 13.25 -1.08
N LYS A 183 -9.08 13.01 -2.11
CA LYS A 183 -9.96 14.04 -2.70
C LYS A 183 -10.98 14.58 -1.70
N LYS A 184 -11.54 13.74 -0.83
CA LYS A 184 -12.49 14.15 0.22
C LYS A 184 -11.84 15.14 1.19
N TYR A 185 -10.61 14.88 1.63
CA TYR A 185 -9.86 15.81 2.48
C TYR A 185 -9.55 17.13 1.77
N LYS A 186 -9.16 17.09 0.49
CA LYS A 186 -8.91 18.30 -0.31
C LYS A 186 -10.17 19.15 -0.54
N LYS A 187 -11.34 18.53 -0.72
CA LYS A 187 -12.60 19.26 -0.96
C LYS A 187 -13.08 20.01 0.29
N ASN A 188 -12.95 19.39 1.46
CA ASN A 188 -13.30 20.00 2.75
C ASN A 188 -12.47 21.26 3.06
N TYR A 189 -11.35 21.48 2.36
CA TYR A 189 -10.51 22.67 2.49
C TYR A 189 -10.95 23.86 1.63
N LYS A 190 -11.63 23.64 0.50
CA LYS A 190 -12.02 24.74 -0.42
C LYS A 190 -13.35 25.43 -0.06
N SER A 191 -14.09 24.87 0.90
CA SER A 191 -15.46 25.28 1.25
C SER A 191 -15.59 25.89 2.64
N GLY A 192 -14.48 26.20 3.32
CA GLY A 192 -14.43 26.93 4.58
C GLY A 192 -13.43 28.08 4.48
#